data_AF-A0A1Z4RLI6-F1
#
_entry.id   AF-A0A1Z4RLI6-F1
#
_cell.length_a   1.000
_cell.length_b   1.000
_cell.length_c   1.000
_cell.angle_alpha   90.00
_cell.angle_beta   90.00
_cell.angle_gamma   90.00
#
_symmetry.space_group_name_H-M   'P 1'
#
loop_
_entity.id
_entity.type
_entity.pdbx_description
1 polymer ?
#
loop_
_entity_poly.entity_id
_entity_poly.type
_entity_poly.pdbx_seq_one_letter_code
_entity_poly.pdbx_strand_id
1 'polypeptide(L)' 'MTNTPITAADLAEVISEMEQYRDRLVNETLEAAKKAKLSKKATMAKLEPQLADIDSKLELLRQQQVNLSSNG' A
#
# COMPACT_ATOMS: atom_id res chain seq x y z
N MET A 1 9.96 -13.19 25.01
CA MET A 1 9.78 -12.79 23.60
C MET A 1 10.93 -11.88 23.23
N THR A 2 11.70 -12.20 22.19
CA THR A 2 12.83 -11.36 21.76
C THR A 2 12.28 -10.14 21.03
N ASN A 3 12.45 -8.96 21.63
CA ASN A 3 12.02 -7.68 21.08
C ASN A 3 13.07 -7.22 20.06
N THR A 4 13.07 -7.82 18.87
CA THR A 4 14.01 -7.43 17.80
C THR A 4 13.68 -6.00 17.35
N PRO A 5 14.65 -5.07 17.38
CA PRO A 5 14.42 -3.71 16.89
C PRO A 5 14.05 -3.75 15.40
N ILE A 6 12.97 -3.07 15.01
CA ILE A 6 12.63 -2.89 13.60
C ILE A 6 13.69 -2.01 12.95
N THR A 7 14.25 -2.48 11.84
CA THR A 7 15.26 -1.78 11.06
C THR A 7 14.63 -1.04 9.87
N ALA A 8 15.36 -0.11 9.27
CA ALA A 8 14.93 0.54 8.04
C ALA A 8 14.78 -0.43 6.85
N ALA A 9 15.51 -1.57 6.88
CA ALA A 9 15.39 -2.63 5.89
C ALA A 9 14.07 -3.40 6.04
N ASP A 10 13.67 -3.70 7.28
CA ASP A 10 12.37 -4.36 7.55
C ASP A 10 11.21 -3.49 7.06
N LEU A 11 11.28 -2.17 7.30
CA LEU A 11 10.28 -1.24 6.76
C LEU A 11 10.30 -1.15 5.23
N ALA A 12 11.47 -1.29 4.59
CA ALA A 12 11.58 -1.29 3.13
C ALA A 12 10.79 -2.44 2.50
N GLU A 13 10.92 -3.64 3.09
CA GLU A 13 10.22 -4.84 2.64
C GLU A 13 8.70 -4.68 2.80
N VAL A 14 8.24 -4.23 3.97
CA VAL A 14 6.82 -3.98 4.22
C VAL A 14 6.24 -2.92 3.28
N ILE A 15 6.96 -1.83 3.02
CA ILE A 15 6.55 -0.79 2.06
C ILE A 15 6.38 -1.43 0.67
N SER A 16 7.34 -2.23 0.21
CA SER A 16 7.28 -2.88 -1.10
C SER A 16 6.09 -3.84 -1.21
N GLU A 17 5.82 -4.64 -0.17
CA GLU A 17 4.67 -5.54 -0.14
C GLU A 17 3.34 -4.77 -0.18
N MET A 18 3.25 -3.65 0.54
CA MET A 18 2.04 -2.81 0.54
C MET A 18 1.80 -2.13 -0.81
N GLU A 19 2.86 -1.69 -1.50
CA GLU A 19 2.76 -1.16 -2.86
C GLU A 19 2.27 -2.23 -3.85
N GLN A 20 2.83 -3.43 -3.79
CA GLN A 20 2.39 -4.55 -4.62
C GLN A 20 0.94 -4.94 -4.32
N TYR A 21 0.53 -4.92 -3.05
CA TYR A 21 -0.84 -5.16 -2.66
C TYR A 21 -1.79 -4.12 -3.25
N ARG A 22 -1.42 -2.84 -3.19
CA ARG A 22 -2.21 -1.74 -3.77
C ARG A 22 -2.41 -1.93 -5.26
N ASP A 23 -1.36 -2.26 -5.99
CA ASP A 23 -1.42 -2.48 -7.44
C ASP A 23 -2.27 -3.70 -7.80
N ARG A 24 -2.11 -4.80 -7.06
CA ARG A 24 -2.93 -6.01 -7.23
C ARG A 24 -4.40 -5.70 -6.97
N LEU A 25 -4.72 -4.96 -5.91
CA LEU A 25 -6.10 -4.57 -5.57
C LEU A 25 -6.76 -3.80 -6.73
N VAL A 26 -6.06 -2.81 -7.29
CA VAL A 26 -6.57 -2.04 -8.43
C VAL A 26 -6.78 -2.94 -9.64
N ASN A 27 -5.78 -3.73 -10.00
CA ASN A 27 -5.81 -4.57 -11.20
C ASN A 27 -6.91 -5.64 -11.11
N GLU A 28 -6.97 -6.40 -10.01
CA GLU A 28 -7.97 -7.44 -9.82
C GLU A 28 -9.38 -6.88 -9.78
N THR A 29 -9.59 -5.74 -9.11
CA THR A 29 -10.90 -5.10 -9.04
C THR A 29 -11.34 -4.57 -10.39
N LEU A 30 -10.45 -3.96 -11.17
CA LEU A 30 -10.76 -3.48 -12.52
C LEU A 30 -11.05 -4.64 -13.48
N GLU A 31 -10.32 -5.74 -13.39
CA GLU A 31 -10.58 -6.94 -14.19
C GLU A 31 -11.92 -7.59 -13.84
N ALA A 32 -12.26 -7.68 -12.54
CA ALA A 32 -13.56 -8.15 -12.09
C ALA A 32 -14.70 -7.23 -12.56
N ALA A 33 -14.52 -5.91 -12.44
CA ALA A 33 -15.47 -4.91 -12.90
C ALA A 33 -15.71 -4.98 -14.41
N LYS A 34 -14.64 -5.17 -15.20
CA LYS A 34 -14.71 -5.36 -16.65
C LYS A 34 -15.54 -6.59 -17.02
N LYS A 35 -15.32 -7.73 -16.35
CA LYS A 35 -16.13 -8.95 -16.53
C LYS A 35 -17.60 -8.72 -16.18
N ALA A 36 -17.87 -7.91 -15.15
CA ALA A 36 -19.21 -7.50 -14.74
C ALA A 36 -19.81 -6.35 -15.58
N LYS A 37 -19.13 -5.88 -16.63
CA LYS A 37 -19.52 -4.73 -17.47
C LYS A 37 -19.76 -3.43 -16.67
N LEU A 38 -19.10 -3.28 -15.54
CA LEU A 38 -19.12 -2.05 -14.74
C LEU A 38 -18.18 -1.02 -15.34
N SER A 39 -18.53 0.26 -15.19
CA SER A 39 -17.66 1.34 -15.69
C SER A 39 -16.39 1.45 -14.84
N LYS A 40 -15.25 1.66 -15.50
CA LYS A 40 -13.96 1.91 -14.82
C LYS A 40 -14.08 3.10 -13.86
N LYS A 41 -14.73 4.19 -14.28
CA LYS A 41 -14.90 5.41 -13.46
C LYS A 41 -15.66 5.12 -12.16
N ALA A 42 -16.80 4.41 -12.23
CA ALA A 42 -17.57 4.08 -11.03
C ALA A 42 -16.84 3.09 -10.12
N THR A 43 -16.08 2.17 -10.71
CA THR A 43 -15.27 1.21 -9.95
C THR A 43 -14.12 1.91 -9.22
N MET A 44 -13.41 2.83 -9.88
CA MET A 44 -12.34 3.62 -9.26
C MET A 44 -12.87 4.51 -8.14
N ALA A 45 -14.02 5.18 -8.33
CA ALA A 45 -14.63 6.00 -7.27
C ALA A 45 -14.97 5.19 -6.01
N LYS A 46 -15.25 3.89 -6.14
CA LYS A 46 -15.46 2.99 -4.99
C LYS A 46 -14.15 2.53 -4.34
N LEU A 47 -13.09 2.38 -5.13
CA LEU A 47 -11.76 2.00 -4.64
C LEU A 47 -11.04 3.17 -3.95
N GLU A 48 -11.29 4.41 -4.38
CA GLU A 48 -10.56 5.60 -3.97
C GLU A 48 -10.39 5.75 -2.45
N PRO A 49 -11.41 5.56 -1.60
CA PRO A 49 -11.23 5.64 -0.14
C PRO A 49 -10.24 4.61 0.41
N GLN A 50 -10.26 3.39 -0.12
CA GLN A 50 -9.35 2.32 0.32
C GLN A 50 -7.92 2.58 -0.19
N LEU A 51 -7.78 3.06 -1.42
CA LEU A 51 -6.47 3.45 -1.96
C LEU A 51 -5.86 4.61 -1.17
N ALA A 52 -6.68 5.61 -0.79
CA ALA A 52 -6.23 6.74 0.02
C ALA A 52 -5.75 6.32 1.43
N ASP A 53 -6.43 5.35 2.06
CA ASP A 53 -5.99 4.77 3.34
C ASP A 53 -4.65 4.03 3.20
N ILE A 54 -4.49 3.23 2.14
CA ILE A 54 -3.21 2.54 1.84
C ILE A 54 -2.10 3.55 1.58
N ASP A 55 -2.38 4.59 0.79
CA ASP A 55 -1.41 5.64 0.46
C ASP A 55 -0.95 6.42 1.69
N SER A 56 -1.88 6.74 2.60
CA SER A 56 -1.57 7.42 3.86
C SER A 56 -0.68 6.55 4.77
N LYS A 57 -0.94 5.24 4.82
CA LYS A 57 -0.12 4.28 5.59
C LYS A 57 1.28 4.12 4.98
N LEU A 58 1.37 4.04 3.65
CA LEU A 58 2.64 3.99 2.93
C LEU A 58 3.48 5.24 3.21
N GLU A 59 2.86 6.42 3.22
CA GLU A 59 3.55 7.66 3.55
C GLU A 59 4.09 7.66 4.99
N LEU A 60 3.29 7.22 5.96
CA LEU A 60 3.74 7.08 7.35
C LEU A 60 4.91 6.11 7.48
N LEU A 61 4.85 4.95 6.81
CA LEU A 61 5.93 3.96 6.84
C LEU A 61 7.22 4.50 6.21
N ARG A 62 7.12 5.23 5.10
CA ARG A 62 8.28 5.88 4.47
C ARG A 62 8.90 6.93 5.39
N GLN A 63 8.08 7.73 6.08
CA GLN A 63 8.59 8.68 7.08
C GLN A 63 9.32 7.97 8.23
N GLN A 64 8.77 6.86 8.74
CA GLN A 64 9.43 6.04 9.75
C GLN A 64 10.75 5.45 9.26
N GLN A 65 10.80 4.95 8.02
CA GLN A 65 12.00 4.42 7.40
C GLN A 65 13.11 5.47 7.27
N VAL A 66 12.77 6.68 6.85
CA VAL A 66 13.71 7.80 6.76
C VAL A 66 14.26 8.15 8.15
N ASN A 67 13.38 8.21 9.17
CA ASN A 67 13.81 8.50 10.54
C ASN A 67 14.74 7.43 11.12
N LEU A 68 14.53 6.15 10.79
CA LEU A 68 15.42 5.06 11.19
C LEU A 68 16.76 5.11 10.44
N SER A 69 16.74 5.46 9.15
CA SER A 69 17.96 5.58 8.33
C SER A 69 18.79 6.83 8.66
N SER A 70 18.16 7.88 9.18
CA SER A 70 18.82 9.17 9.51
C SER A 70 19.40 9.20 10.92
N ASN A 71 18.94 8.30 11.80
CA ASN A 71 19.45 8.13 13.16
C ASN A 71 20.50 6.99 13.26
N GLY A 72 20.99 6.50 12.12
CA GLY A 72 22.00 5.44 12.01
C GLY A 72 23.38 5.97 11.65
#